data_AF-T1CT46-F1
#
_entry.id   AF-T1CT46-F1
#
_cell.length_a   1.000
_cell.length_b   1.000
_cell.length_c   1.000
_cell.angle_alpha   90.00
_cell.angle_beta   90.00
_cell.angle_gamma   90.00
#
_symmetry.space_group_name_H-M   'P 1'
#
loop_
_entity.id
_entity.type
_entity.pdbx_description
1 polymer ?
#
loop_
_entity_poly.entity_id
_entity_poly.type
_entity_poly.pdbx_seq_one_letter_code
_entity_poly.pdbx_strand_id
1 'polypeptide(L)'
;MRMPREIPGRATYEAAPNIALVKYWGVRDPKLALPYNSSLSVTLDRLRTRTTVVFDRALSEDRFVLDGTLQSGGPLSAVSAFLDRVRAIAHLPTHALVRSTNNFPTASGMASSASGFAALAGASTAAAGLDLSDRALSQLARYGSGSASRSIFGGFVEWRAGTRSDGRDCYARMLHPPLYWPSFRDLVVLIGAAPTKSVRSADAMQTSAHTSPYFLQRQRELPARTRRMIRAIHD
;
A
#
# COMPACT_ATOMS: atom_id res chain seq x y z
N MET A 1 13.22 -0.28 5.11
CA MET A 1 14.35 -0.10 6.05
C MET A 1 14.30 1.33 6.54
N ARG A 2 14.19 1.57 7.86
CA ARG A 2 14.15 2.94 8.43
C ARG A 2 15.56 3.54 8.34
N MET A 3 15.70 4.69 7.67
CA MET A 3 16.95 5.46 7.58
C MET A 3 17.19 6.29 8.86
N PRO A 4 18.42 6.80 9.13
CA PRO A 4 18.75 7.54 10.35
C PRO A 4 17.82 8.74 10.61
N ARG A 5 17.65 9.15 11.89
CA ARG A 5 16.79 10.27 12.30
C ARG A 5 17.22 11.58 11.63
N GLU A 6 16.55 11.91 10.53
CA GLU A 6 16.63 13.21 9.86
C GLU A 6 15.84 14.27 10.66
N ILE A 7 16.21 15.53 10.42
CA ILE A 7 15.71 16.80 10.96
C ILE A 7 14.24 16.73 11.45
N PRO A 8 13.89 17.27 12.64
CA PRO A 8 12.49 17.32 13.11
C PRO A 8 11.55 17.85 12.02
N GLY A 9 10.48 17.09 11.72
CA GLY A 9 9.53 17.43 10.65
C GLY A 9 9.88 16.88 9.26
N ARG A 10 11.02 16.20 9.07
CA ARG A 10 11.41 15.57 7.79
C ARG A 10 11.80 14.11 7.97
N ALA A 11 11.31 13.25 7.08
CA ALA A 11 11.79 11.87 6.99
C ALA A 11 11.65 11.29 5.59
N THR A 12 12.50 10.30 5.31
CA THR A 12 12.51 9.55 4.05
C THR A 12 12.25 8.07 4.31
N TYR A 13 11.42 7.43 3.50
CA TYR A 13 11.14 6.00 3.57
C TYR A 13 11.11 5.37 2.18
N GLU A 14 11.56 4.11 2.10
CA GLU A 14 11.51 3.31 0.89
C GLU A 14 10.64 2.08 1.10
N ALA A 15 9.76 1.82 0.14
CA ALA A 15 8.96 0.62 0.07
C ALA A 15 9.04 0.00 -1.32
N ALA A 16 8.91 -1.33 -1.37
CA ALA A 16 8.87 -2.07 -2.62
C ALA A 16 7.43 -2.43 -3.00
N PRO A 17 7.10 -2.50 -4.30
CA PRO A 17 5.83 -3.04 -4.75
C PRO A 17 5.75 -4.54 -4.41
N ASN A 18 4.52 -5.06 -4.41
CA ASN A 18 4.26 -6.47 -4.17
C ASN A 18 3.32 -7.04 -5.23
N ILE A 19 3.47 -8.33 -5.53
CA ILE A 19 2.63 -9.06 -6.49
C ILE A 19 1.76 -10.05 -5.73
N ALA A 20 0.44 -9.89 -5.86
CA ALA A 20 -0.52 -10.76 -5.18
C ALA A 20 -0.59 -12.14 -5.84
N LEU A 21 -0.33 -13.19 -5.05
CA LEU A 21 -0.55 -14.60 -5.40
C LEU A 21 -2.01 -15.00 -5.10
N VAL A 22 -2.56 -14.50 -3.99
CA VAL A 22 -4.02 -14.53 -3.71
C VAL A 22 -4.54 -13.11 -3.81
N LYS A 23 -5.41 -12.85 -4.80
CA LYS A 23 -5.82 -11.48 -5.15
C LYS A 23 -6.78 -10.87 -4.12
N TYR A 24 -6.48 -9.64 -3.74
CA TYR A 24 -7.43 -8.70 -3.16
C TYR A 24 -8.35 -8.16 -4.25
N TRP A 25 -9.65 -8.37 -4.12
CA TRP A 25 -10.65 -7.81 -5.04
C TRP A 25 -12.01 -7.66 -4.34
N GLY A 26 -12.44 -6.41 -4.17
CA GLY A 26 -13.68 -6.04 -3.51
C GLY A 26 -13.45 -5.46 -2.11
N VAL A 27 -14.24 -4.43 -1.76
CA VAL A 27 -14.14 -3.70 -0.49
C VAL A 27 -15.45 -3.83 0.27
N ARG A 28 -15.44 -4.46 1.45
CA ARG A 28 -16.62 -4.58 2.31
C ARG A 28 -16.97 -3.28 3.02
N ASP A 29 -15.95 -2.49 3.36
CA ASP A 29 -16.11 -1.18 3.98
C ASP A 29 -15.14 -0.18 3.33
N PRO A 30 -15.64 0.71 2.45
CA PRO A 30 -14.82 1.71 1.78
C PRO A 30 -14.20 2.75 2.72
N LYS A 31 -14.87 3.11 3.82
CA LYS A 31 -14.37 4.14 4.77
C LYS A 31 -13.15 3.63 5.53
N LEU A 32 -13.19 2.35 5.90
CA LEU A 32 -12.11 1.67 6.62
C LEU A 32 -11.13 0.92 5.71
N ALA A 33 -11.38 0.91 4.39
CA ALA A 33 -10.65 0.15 3.39
C ALA A 33 -10.54 -1.35 3.73
N LEU A 34 -11.63 -1.94 4.20
CA LEU A 34 -11.67 -3.35 4.61
C LEU A 34 -12.01 -4.25 3.42
N PRO A 35 -11.23 -5.30 3.15
CA PRO A 35 -11.46 -6.17 2.00
C PRO A 35 -12.51 -7.25 2.32
N TYR A 36 -13.12 -7.85 1.30
CA TYR A 36 -13.95 -9.05 1.51
C TYR A 36 -13.12 -10.29 1.89
N ASN A 37 -11.89 -10.39 1.41
CA ASN A 37 -11.03 -11.55 1.61
C ASN A 37 -9.60 -11.17 1.99
N SER A 38 -8.93 -12.07 2.72
CA SER A 38 -7.49 -11.99 2.91
C SER A 38 -6.78 -12.17 1.57
N SER A 39 -5.59 -11.60 1.45
CA SER A 39 -4.77 -11.69 0.25
C SER A 39 -3.33 -12.02 0.61
N LEU A 40 -2.60 -12.58 -0.33
CA LEU A 40 -1.22 -13.01 -0.15
C LEU A 40 -0.38 -12.48 -1.30
N SER A 41 0.81 -11.97 -1.01
CA SER A 41 1.72 -11.44 -2.02
C SER A 41 3.17 -11.79 -1.72
N VAL A 42 4.01 -11.64 -2.75
CA VAL A 42 5.46 -11.56 -2.62
C VAL A 42 5.92 -10.12 -2.86
N THR A 43 6.80 -9.61 -2.01
CA THR A 43 7.40 -8.27 -2.15
C THR A 43 8.61 -8.34 -3.09
N LEU A 44 8.72 -7.38 -4.03
CA LEU A 44 9.76 -7.40 -5.07
C LEU A 44 11.10 -6.84 -4.57
N ASP A 45 12.21 -7.37 -5.08
CA ASP A 45 13.55 -7.08 -4.55
C ASP A 45 14.26 -5.88 -5.20
N ARG A 46 14.03 -5.55 -6.47
CA ARG A 46 14.73 -4.46 -7.18
C ARG A 46 13.92 -3.19 -7.34
N LEU A 47 12.60 -3.29 -7.29
CA LEU A 47 11.72 -2.14 -7.49
C LEU A 47 11.52 -1.38 -6.19
N ARG A 48 11.60 -0.05 -6.24
CA ARG A 48 11.53 0.84 -5.08
C ARG A 48 10.74 2.09 -5.41
N THR A 49 9.90 2.47 -4.46
CA THR A 49 9.37 3.82 -4.33
C THR A 49 10.03 4.47 -3.13
N ARG A 50 10.66 5.62 -3.35
CA ARG A 50 11.28 6.44 -2.31
C ARG A 50 10.46 7.70 -2.10
N THR A 51 9.98 7.90 -0.88
CA THR A 51 9.16 9.06 -0.50
C THR A 51 9.83 9.83 0.61
N THR A 52 9.97 11.14 0.43
CA THR A 52 10.36 12.10 1.46
C THR A 52 9.16 12.96 1.82
N VAL A 53 8.90 13.13 3.11
CA VAL A 53 7.85 14.01 3.64
C VAL A 53 8.51 15.08 4.50
N VAL A 54 8.12 16.34 4.30
CA VAL A 54 8.55 17.49 5.10
C VAL A 54 7.31 18.25 5.56
N PHE A 55 7.05 18.28 6.86
CA PHE A 55 6.06 19.18 7.46
C PHE A 55 6.65 20.58 7.59
N ASP A 56 5.98 21.57 7.02
CA ASP A 56 6.48 22.94 6.95
C ASP A 56 5.35 23.94 7.27
N ARG A 57 5.58 24.81 8.26
CA ARG A 57 4.62 25.81 8.71
C ARG A 57 4.44 26.95 7.70
N ALA A 58 5.36 27.13 6.78
CA ALA A 58 5.25 28.11 5.70
C ALA A 58 4.29 27.66 4.58
N LEU A 59 3.90 26.37 4.55
CA LEU A 59 2.94 25.86 3.58
C LEU A 59 1.50 26.17 4.01
N SER A 60 0.74 26.80 3.11
CA SER A 60 -0.70 26.99 3.25
C SER A 60 -1.53 25.78 2.85
N GLU A 61 -0.93 24.81 2.17
CA GLU A 61 -1.57 23.58 1.69
C GLU A 61 -0.52 22.47 1.47
N ASP A 62 -0.98 21.21 1.39
CA ASP A 62 -0.09 20.10 1.05
C ASP A 62 0.38 20.20 -0.41
N ARG A 63 1.62 19.76 -0.67
CA ARG A 63 2.16 19.68 -2.03
C ARG A 63 2.67 18.28 -2.30
N PHE A 64 2.40 17.75 -3.49
CA PHE A 64 2.86 16.42 -3.90
C PHE A 64 3.61 16.47 -5.23
N VAL A 65 4.86 16.02 -5.23
CA VAL A 65 5.70 15.88 -6.42
C VAL A 65 5.98 14.39 -6.63
N LEU A 66 5.66 13.88 -7.82
CA LEU A 66 5.93 12.50 -8.23
C LEU A 66 6.82 12.50 -9.47
N ASP A 67 7.97 11.83 -9.39
CA ASP A 67 8.94 11.71 -10.48
C ASP A 67 9.29 13.08 -11.10
N GLY A 68 9.49 14.10 -10.25
CA GLY A 68 9.81 15.47 -10.65
C GLY A 68 8.62 16.32 -11.08
N THR A 69 7.44 15.73 -11.27
CA THR A 69 6.22 16.43 -11.71
C THR A 69 5.33 16.80 -10.53
N LEU A 70 4.97 18.08 -10.40
CA LEU A 70 3.97 18.54 -9.43
C LEU A 70 2.61 17.94 -9.78
N GLN A 71 1.98 17.28 -8.80
CA GLN A 71 0.70 16.62 -8.95
C GLN A 71 -0.43 17.53 -8.47
N SER A 72 -1.59 17.42 -9.11
CA SER A 72 -2.82 18.14 -8.76
C SER A 72 -4.04 17.21 -8.88
N GLY A 73 -5.21 17.66 -8.41
CA GLY A 73 -6.46 16.88 -8.48
C GLY A 73 -6.39 15.56 -7.70
N GLY A 74 -6.93 14.49 -8.29
CA GLY A 74 -7.10 13.18 -7.63
C GLY A 74 -5.86 12.63 -6.91
N PRO A 75 -4.66 12.60 -7.53
CA PRO A 75 -3.43 12.19 -6.86
C PRO A 75 -3.09 13.02 -5.62
N LEU A 76 -3.13 14.36 -5.71
CA LEU A 76 -2.87 15.24 -4.58
C LEU A 76 -3.92 15.06 -3.48
N SER A 77 -5.21 15.04 -3.83
CA SER A 77 -6.30 14.83 -2.86
C SER A 77 -6.16 13.50 -2.11
N ALA A 78 -5.70 12.44 -2.77
CA ALA A 78 -5.48 11.14 -2.13
C ALA A 78 -4.30 11.16 -1.15
N VAL A 79 -3.21 11.88 -1.48
CA VAL A 79 -2.07 12.08 -0.57
C VAL A 79 -2.48 12.96 0.61
N SER A 80 -3.18 14.07 0.39
CA SER A 80 -3.65 14.97 1.45
C SER A 80 -4.61 14.26 2.42
N ALA A 81 -5.58 13.50 1.90
CA ALA A 81 -6.49 12.72 2.75
C ALA A 81 -5.78 11.63 3.57
N PHE A 82 -4.64 11.14 3.09
CA PHE A 82 -3.78 10.25 3.88
C PHE A 82 -3.03 11.03 4.97
N LEU A 83 -2.44 12.18 4.62
CA LEU A 83 -1.74 13.05 5.56
C LEU A 83 -2.66 13.55 6.68
N ASP A 84 -3.94 13.85 6.40
CA ASP A 84 -4.92 14.22 7.43
C ASP A 84 -5.03 13.18 8.55
N ARG A 85 -4.96 11.90 8.20
CA ARG A 85 -4.97 10.82 9.20
C ARG A 85 -3.71 10.83 10.05
N VAL A 86 -2.55 11.06 9.44
CA VAL A 86 -1.27 11.15 10.15
C VAL A 86 -1.25 12.36 11.08
N ARG A 87 -1.69 13.52 10.59
CA ARG A 87 -1.84 14.76 11.35
C ARG A 87 -2.76 14.59 12.55
N ALA A 88 -3.90 13.91 12.38
CA ALA A 88 -4.83 13.63 13.45
C ALA A 88 -4.22 12.74 14.55
N ILE A 89 -3.45 11.71 14.18
CA ILE A 89 -2.76 10.83 15.14
C ILE A 89 -1.62 11.57 15.86
N ALA A 90 -0.88 12.42 15.14
CA ALA A 90 0.27 13.15 15.68
C ALA A 90 -0.08 14.48 16.37
N HIS A 91 -1.35 14.90 16.33
CA HIS A 91 -1.78 16.24 16.75
C HIS A 91 -0.97 17.36 16.08
N LEU A 92 -0.65 17.20 14.79
CA LEU A 92 0.21 18.08 14.01
C LEU A 92 -0.61 18.74 12.88
N PRO A 93 -1.08 20.00 13.01
CA PRO A 93 -1.91 20.62 11.98
C PRO A 93 -1.11 21.10 10.74
N THR A 94 0.21 20.93 10.73
CA THR A 94 1.11 21.45 9.71
C THR A 94 0.95 20.73 8.36
N HIS A 95 0.92 21.49 7.27
CA HIS A 95 0.92 20.94 5.91
C HIS A 95 2.27 20.35 5.52
N ALA A 96 2.28 19.47 4.52
CA ALA A 96 3.49 18.78 4.10
C ALA A 96 3.80 18.90 2.61
N LEU A 97 5.11 19.00 2.32
CA LEU A 97 5.66 18.72 1.00
C LEU A 97 6.03 17.23 0.92
N VAL A 98 5.41 16.51 -0.01
CA VAL A 98 5.69 15.12 -0.33
C VAL A 98 6.45 15.06 -1.65
N ARG A 99 7.63 14.43 -1.64
CA ARG A 99 8.39 14.12 -2.87
C ARG A 99 8.54 12.61 -2.98
N SER A 100 8.02 12.02 -4.05
CA SER A 100 8.09 10.59 -4.31
C SER A 100 8.77 10.31 -5.64
N THR A 101 9.58 9.26 -5.71
CA THR A 101 10.22 8.79 -6.95
C THR A 101 10.14 7.28 -7.04
N ASN A 102 9.95 6.76 -8.25
CA ASN A 102 10.01 5.33 -8.55
C ASN A 102 11.24 5.02 -9.40
N ASN A 103 11.94 3.91 -9.12
CA ASN A 103 12.99 3.40 -10.02
C ASN A 103 12.44 2.50 -11.13
N PHE A 104 11.13 2.59 -11.41
CA PHE A 104 10.42 1.79 -12.40
C PHE A 104 9.34 2.65 -13.07
N PRO A 105 8.93 2.36 -14.31
CA PRO A 105 7.99 3.20 -15.03
C PRO A 105 6.65 3.34 -14.31
N THR A 106 6.27 4.57 -14.00
CA THR A 106 4.93 4.91 -13.50
C THR A 106 3.89 4.48 -14.55
N ALA A 107 2.77 3.90 -14.12
CA ALA A 107 1.70 3.33 -14.96
C ALA A 107 1.98 2.02 -15.73
N SER A 108 3.12 1.35 -15.52
CA SER A 108 3.45 0.01 -16.07
C SER A 108 2.59 -1.16 -15.56
N GLY A 109 1.55 -0.91 -14.77
CA GLY A 109 0.78 -1.94 -14.08
C GLY A 109 1.47 -2.54 -12.84
N MET A 110 2.68 -2.09 -12.49
CA MET A 110 3.48 -2.60 -11.36
C MET A 110 3.06 -2.08 -9.98
N ALA A 111 1.75 -2.06 -9.68
CA ALA A 111 1.18 -1.74 -8.37
C ALA A 111 1.83 -0.51 -7.66
N SER A 112 2.15 0.55 -8.41
CA SER A 112 2.88 1.72 -7.89
C SER A 112 2.18 2.42 -6.72
N SER A 113 0.85 2.32 -6.63
CA SER A 113 0.10 2.84 -5.48
C SER A 113 0.37 2.06 -4.18
N ALA A 114 0.67 0.75 -4.25
CA ALA A 114 0.96 -0.06 -3.07
C ALA A 114 2.28 0.37 -2.42
N SER A 115 3.37 0.44 -3.19
CA SER A 115 4.66 0.92 -2.70
C SER A 115 4.63 2.41 -2.37
N GLY A 116 3.94 3.24 -3.18
CA GLY A 116 3.79 4.67 -2.93
C GLY A 116 3.13 4.99 -1.59
N PHE A 117 1.98 4.38 -1.28
CA PHE A 117 1.32 4.61 -0.01
C PHE A 117 2.02 3.93 1.18
N ALA A 118 2.74 2.83 0.96
CA ALA A 118 3.59 2.24 1.99
C ALA A 118 4.78 3.16 2.34
N ALA A 119 5.42 3.74 1.33
CA ALA A 119 6.49 4.70 1.51
C ALA A 119 5.99 6.02 2.12
N LEU A 120 4.82 6.51 1.69
CA LEU A 120 4.17 7.67 2.30
C LEU A 120 3.84 7.41 3.78
N ALA A 121 3.28 6.24 4.12
CA ALA A 121 2.98 5.88 5.50
C ALA A 121 4.22 5.92 6.38
N GLY A 122 5.31 5.27 5.94
CA GLY A 122 6.57 5.25 6.70
C GLY A 122 7.20 6.64 6.84
N ALA A 123 7.26 7.42 5.75
CA ALA A 123 7.90 8.73 5.75
C ALA A 123 7.10 9.77 6.56
N SER A 124 5.77 9.82 6.38
CA SER A 124 4.93 10.79 7.08
C SER A 124 4.84 10.51 8.58
N THR A 125 4.73 9.25 9.00
CA THR A 125 4.70 8.90 10.43
C THR A 125 6.03 9.22 11.12
N ALA A 126 7.16 8.87 10.49
CA ALA A 126 8.48 9.22 11.01
C ALA A 126 8.70 10.74 11.06
N ALA A 127 8.31 11.48 10.02
CA ALA A 127 8.43 12.94 9.97
C ALA A 127 7.56 13.62 11.03
N ALA A 128 6.41 13.04 11.36
CA ALA A 128 5.50 13.49 12.42
C ALA A 128 5.94 13.07 13.84
N GLY A 129 7.06 12.35 13.99
CA GLY A 129 7.55 11.87 15.28
C GLY A 129 6.78 10.68 15.86
N LEU A 130 5.98 9.98 15.06
CA LEU A 130 5.25 8.79 15.48
C LEU A 130 6.13 7.55 15.39
N ASP A 131 6.16 6.74 16.45
CA ASP A 131 6.79 5.42 16.45
C ASP A 131 5.74 4.31 16.41
N LEU A 132 5.34 3.92 15.20
CA LEU A 132 4.36 2.86 14.98
C LEU A 132 5.04 1.51 14.84
N SER A 133 4.45 0.47 15.43
CA SER A 133 4.80 -0.92 15.09
C SER A 133 4.49 -1.21 13.62
N ASP A 134 5.16 -2.18 13.00
CA ASP A 134 4.89 -2.57 11.61
C ASP A 134 3.43 -2.97 11.39
N ARG A 135 2.80 -3.59 12.40
CA ARG A 135 1.36 -3.88 12.38
C ARG A 135 0.55 -2.59 12.26
N ALA A 136 0.76 -1.62 13.15
CA ALA A 136 0.04 -0.35 13.13
C ALA A 136 0.31 0.44 11.84
N LEU A 137 1.55 0.42 11.35
CA LEU A 137 1.94 1.04 10.09
C LEU A 137 1.22 0.38 8.90
N SER A 138 1.07 -0.95 8.89
CA SER A 138 0.29 -1.66 7.87
C SER A 138 -1.20 -1.32 7.90
N GLN A 139 -1.78 -1.13 9.09
CA GLN A 139 -3.16 -0.70 9.25
C GLN A 139 -3.37 0.72 8.72
N LEU A 140 -2.42 1.62 8.97
CA LEU A 140 -2.45 2.97 8.46
C LEU A 140 -2.31 2.99 6.93
N ALA A 141 -1.32 2.28 6.38
CA ALA A 141 -1.06 2.23 4.93
C ALA A 141 -2.29 1.77 4.12
N ARG A 142 -3.13 0.89 4.70
CA ARG A 142 -4.39 0.41 4.12
C ARG A 142 -5.31 1.55 3.64
N TYR A 143 -5.36 2.66 4.37
CA TYR A 143 -6.23 3.80 4.04
C TYR A 143 -5.82 4.55 2.79
N GLY A 144 -4.54 4.49 2.41
CA GLY A 144 -4.07 5.05 1.15
C GLY A 144 -4.33 4.12 -0.02
N SER A 145 -3.98 2.84 0.15
CA SER A 145 -4.30 1.77 -0.78
C SER A 145 -4.30 0.45 -0.03
N GLY A 146 -5.36 -0.36 -0.16
CA GLY A 146 -5.48 -1.61 0.61
C GLY A 146 -4.24 -2.52 0.48
N SER A 147 -3.71 -2.66 -0.73
CA SER A 147 -2.49 -3.44 -1.01
C SER A 147 -1.20 -2.85 -0.46
N ALA A 148 -1.17 -1.56 -0.11
CA ALA A 148 -0.02 -0.92 0.53
C ALA A 148 0.29 -1.53 1.90
N SER A 149 -0.73 -2.05 2.60
CA SER A 149 -0.54 -2.78 3.86
C SER A 149 0.52 -3.88 3.73
N ARG A 150 0.54 -4.61 2.61
CA ARG A 150 1.51 -5.70 2.37
C ARG A 150 2.92 -5.20 2.07
N SER A 151 3.05 -4.02 1.47
CA SER A 151 4.34 -3.39 1.13
C SER A 151 5.08 -2.80 2.35
N ILE A 152 4.50 -2.89 3.55
CA ILE A 152 5.24 -2.62 4.81
C ILE A 152 6.28 -3.71 5.08
N PHE A 153 6.03 -4.95 4.62
CA PHE A 153 6.87 -6.10 4.88
C PHE A 153 7.58 -6.59 3.60
N GLY A 154 8.74 -7.23 3.79
CA GLY A 154 9.42 -7.99 2.74
C GLY A 154 8.97 -9.45 2.67
N GLY A 155 9.46 -10.18 1.67
CA GLY A 155 9.22 -11.61 1.53
C GLY A 155 7.78 -11.96 1.16
N PHE A 156 7.25 -13.04 1.75
CA PHE A 156 5.86 -13.45 1.56
C PHE A 156 4.99 -12.83 2.64
N VAL A 157 3.91 -12.16 2.23
CA VAL A 157 3.11 -11.31 3.11
C VAL A 157 1.63 -11.63 2.95
N GLU A 158 0.95 -11.85 4.06
CA GLU A 158 -0.51 -11.98 4.13
C GLU A 158 -1.11 -10.65 4.59
N TRP A 159 -2.11 -10.12 3.88
CA TRP A 159 -3.02 -9.12 4.42
C TRP A 159 -4.31 -9.79 4.87
N ARG A 160 -4.53 -9.78 6.18
CA ARG A 160 -5.71 -10.36 6.81
C ARG A 160 -6.90 -9.44 6.61
N ALA A 161 -8.02 -9.98 6.16
CA ALA A 161 -9.25 -9.18 6.03
C ALA A 161 -9.80 -8.68 7.37
N GLY A 162 -9.54 -9.43 8.45
CA GLY A 162 -10.19 -9.20 9.74
C GLY A 162 -11.70 -9.47 9.70
N THR A 163 -12.29 -9.66 10.86
CA THR A 163 -13.74 -9.85 11.05
C THR A 163 -14.37 -8.75 11.89
N ARG A 164 -13.55 -7.93 12.58
CA ARG A 164 -14.07 -6.81 13.38
C ARG A 164 -14.56 -5.68 12.48
N SER A 165 -15.68 -5.08 12.87
CA SER A 165 -16.26 -3.91 12.20
C SER A 165 -15.37 -2.67 12.33
N ASP A 166 -14.59 -2.56 13.41
CA ASP A 166 -13.65 -1.45 13.63
C ASP A 166 -12.33 -1.59 12.85
N GLY A 167 -12.12 -2.71 12.15
CA GLY A 167 -10.93 -2.94 11.33
C GLY A 167 -9.61 -3.14 12.09
N ARG A 168 -9.64 -3.28 13.43
CA ARG A 168 -8.42 -3.43 14.26
C ARG A 168 -7.67 -4.75 14.04
N ASP A 169 -8.33 -5.74 13.45
CA ASP A 169 -7.77 -7.03 13.09
C ASP A 169 -7.49 -7.18 11.58
N CYS A 170 -7.69 -6.12 10.80
CA CYS A 170 -7.34 -6.05 9.38
C CYS A 170 -5.94 -5.45 9.20
N TYR A 171 -4.92 -6.29 9.13
CA TYR A 171 -3.51 -5.85 9.02
C TYR A 171 -2.69 -6.85 8.21
N ALA A 172 -1.53 -6.40 7.74
CA ALA A 172 -0.59 -7.29 7.08
C ALA A 172 0.37 -7.94 8.08
N ARG A 173 0.80 -9.15 7.78
CA ARG A 173 1.86 -9.86 8.51
C ARG A 173 2.81 -10.54 7.52
N MET A 174 4.09 -10.52 7.85
CA MET A 174 5.08 -11.33 7.16
C MET A 174 4.82 -12.82 7.49
N LEU A 175 4.72 -13.65 6.46
CA LEU A 175 4.71 -15.10 6.59
C LEU A 175 6.13 -15.63 6.61
N HIS A 176 6.96 -15.13 5.69
CA HIS A 176 8.36 -15.53 5.53
C HIS A 176 9.22 -14.35 5.08
N PRO A 177 10.48 -14.27 5.55
CA PRO A 177 11.39 -13.20 5.18
C PRO A 177 11.84 -13.28 3.71
N PRO A 178 12.41 -12.19 3.14
CA PRO A 178 12.85 -12.15 1.74
C PRO A 178 13.75 -13.30 1.28
N LEU A 179 14.63 -13.81 2.14
CA LEU A 179 15.60 -14.86 1.81
C LEU A 179 15.11 -16.27 2.12
N TYR A 180 13.84 -16.43 2.51
CA TYR A 180 13.29 -17.75 2.82
C TYR A 180 13.28 -18.69 1.60
N TRP A 181 12.93 -18.16 0.42
CA TRP A 181 12.94 -18.92 -0.84
C TRP A 181 13.89 -18.27 -1.85
N PRO A 182 15.22 -18.48 -1.72
CA PRO A 182 16.23 -17.73 -2.49
C PRO A 182 16.26 -18.08 -3.98
N SER A 183 15.64 -19.19 -4.40
CA SER A 183 15.49 -19.58 -5.80
C SER A 183 14.22 -19.03 -6.46
N PHE A 184 13.28 -18.44 -5.71
CA PHE A 184 12.08 -17.83 -6.27
C PHE A 184 12.46 -16.64 -7.17
N ARG A 185 11.89 -16.58 -8.38
CA ARG A 185 12.09 -15.49 -9.35
C ARG A 185 10.73 -15.02 -9.85
N ASP A 186 10.59 -13.70 -10.00
CA ASP A 186 9.45 -13.07 -10.67
C ASP A 186 9.95 -12.41 -11.95
N LEU A 187 9.29 -12.71 -13.08
CA LEU A 187 9.55 -12.10 -14.38
C LEU A 187 8.33 -11.29 -14.79
N VAL A 188 8.46 -9.97 -14.70
CA VAL A 188 7.41 -9.05 -15.13
C VAL A 188 7.56 -8.76 -16.62
N VAL A 189 6.65 -9.30 -17.43
CA VAL A 189 6.58 -9.02 -18.87
C VAL A 189 5.68 -7.81 -19.09
N LEU A 190 6.26 -6.72 -19.60
CA LEU A 190 5.51 -5.52 -19.96
C LEU A 190 4.86 -5.71 -21.34
N ILE A 191 3.53 -5.76 -21.37
CA ILE A 191 2.76 -5.95 -22.61
C ILE A 191 2.32 -4.59 -23.14
N GLY A 192 3.10 -4.03 -24.07
CA GLY A 192 2.77 -2.84 -24.87
C GLY A 192 2.50 -1.54 -24.10
N ALA A 193 2.34 -0.44 -24.82
CA ALA A 193 1.75 0.79 -24.28
C ALA A 193 0.25 0.56 -24.14
N ALA A 194 -0.16 -0.20 -23.12
CA ALA A 194 -1.58 -0.26 -22.78
C ALA A 194 -2.06 1.18 -22.53
N PRO A 195 -3.14 1.65 -23.18
CA PRO A 195 -3.70 2.95 -22.90
C PRO A 195 -3.98 3.06 -21.39
N THR A 196 -3.88 4.29 -20.87
CA THR A 196 -4.18 4.57 -19.46
C THR A 196 -5.47 3.87 -19.07
N LYS A 197 -5.42 3.07 -18.00
CA LYS A 197 -6.59 2.30 -17.53
C LYS A 197 -7.81 3.23 -17.45
N SER A 198 -8.83 2.92 -18.25
CA SER A 198 -10.08 3.69 -18.28
C SER A 198 -10.89 3.56 -16.98
N VAL A 199 -10.70 2.45 -16.25
CA VAL A 199 -11.38 2.19 -14.98
C VAL A 199 -10.35 1.97 -13.88
N ARG A 200 -10.48 2.73 -12.78
CA ARG A 200 -9.62 2.55 -11.60
C ARG A 200 -9.96 1.22 -10.94
N SER A 201 -8.94 0.55 -10.39
CA SER A 201 -9.16 -0.72 -9.70
C SER A 201 -10.13 -0.62 -8.53
N ALA A 202 -10.18 0.52 -7.83
CA ALA A 202 -11.14 0.77 -6.76
C ALA A 202 -12.59 0.73 -7.26
N ASP A 203 -12.87 1.39 -8.38
CA ASP A 203 -14.21 1.44 -8.97
C ASP A 203 -14.58 0.06 -9.52
N ALA A 204 -13.68 -0.56 -10.28
CA ALA A 204 -13.90 -1.88 -10.88
C ALA A 204 -14.15 -2.97 -9.83
N MET A 205 -13.41 -2.95 -8.72
CA MET A 205 -13.57 -3.96 -7.67
C MET A 205 -14.86 -3.77 -6.88
N GLN A 206 -15.31 -2.52 -6.72
CA GLN A 206 -16.58 -2.23 -6.08
C GLN A 206 -17.73 -2.68 -6.98
N THR A 207 -17.72 -2.29 -8.25
CA THR A 207 -18.72 -2.76 -9.24
C THR A 207 -18.77 -4.28 -9.28
N SER A 208 -17.61 -4.95 -9.36
CA SER A 208 -17.54 -6.42 -9.37
C SER A 208 -18.17 -7.05 -8.13
N ALA A 209 -17.99 -6.45 -6.95
CA ALA A 209 -18.56 -6.96 -5.70
C ALA A 209 -20.09 -6.90 -5.69
N HIS A 210 -20.67 -5.91 -6.37
CA HIS A 210 -22.13 -5.71 -6.44
C HIS A 210 -22.79 -6.44 -7.60
N THR A 211 -22.12 -6.54 -8.74
CA THR A 211 -22.77 -6.96 -10.00
C THR A 211 -22.32 -8.31 -10.53
N SER A 212 -21.16 -8.83 -10.10
CA SER A 212 -20.67 -10.10 -10.64
C SER A 212 -21.39 -11.30 -10.02
N PRO A 213 -22.04 -12.17 -10.83
CA PRO A 213 -22.71 -13.37 -10.31
C PRO A 213 -21.73 -14.38 -9.68
N TYR A 214 -20.44 -14.27 -10.02
CA TYR A 214 -19.38 -15.15 -9.52
C TYR A 214 -18.70 -14.63 -8.26
N PHE A 215 -19.01 -13.40 -7.82
CA PHE A 215 -18.31 -12.79 -6.68
C PHE A 215 -18.49 -13.61 -5.40
N LEU A 216 -19.74 -13.97 -5.07
CA LEU A 216 -20.03 -14.73 -3.85
C LEU A 216 -19.37 -16.12 -3.86
N GLN A 217 -19.40 -16.81 -5.00
CA GLN A 217 -18.75 -18.11 -5.13
C GLN A 217 -17.24 -17.99 -4.94
N ARG A 218 -16.61 -16.97 -5.55
CA ARG A 218 -15.20 -16.66 -5.31
C ARG A 218 -14.90 -16.43 -3.83
N GLN A 219 -15.72 -15.65 -3.12
CA GLN A 219 -15.51 -15.39 -1.69
C GLN A 219 -15.59 -16.66 -0.84
N ARG A 220 -16.49 -17.60 -1.18
CA ARG A 220 -16.60 -18.90 -0.49
C ARG A 220 -15.37 -19.78 -0.65
N GLU A 221 -14.74 -19.78 -1.83
CA GLU A 221 -13.60 -20.66 -2.14
C GLU A 221 -12.24 -20.10 -1.69
N LEU A 222 -12.11 -18.77 -1.59
CA LEU A 222 -10.85 -18.09 -1.30
C LEU A 222 -10.16 -18.54 0.00
N PRO A 223 -10.85 -18.80 1.12
CA PRO A 223 -10.20 -19.29 2.34
C PRO A 223 -9.44 -20.61 2.12
N ALA A 224 -10.04 -21.56 1.40
CA ALA A 224 -9.39 -22.84 1.10
C ALA A 224 -8.19 -22.65 0.15
N ARG A 225 -8.35 -21.83 -0.89
CA ARG A 225 -7.26 -21.47 -1.82
C ARG A 225 -6.10 -20.78 -1.10
N THR A 226 -6.39 -19.89 -0.15
CA THR A 226 -5.39 -19.17 0.65
C THR A 226 -4.59 -20.14 1.52
N ARG A 227 -5.26 -21.06 2.22
CA ARG A 227 -4.58 -22.10 3.01
C ARG A 227 -3.69 -23.01 2.15
N ARG A 228 -4.15 -23.39 0.96
CA ARG A 228 -3.34 -24.16 0.01
C ARG A 228 -2.10 -23.39 -0.45
N MET A 229 -2.25 -22.12 -0.80
CA MET A 229 -1.11 -21.27 -1.20
C MET A 229 -0.11 -21.09 -0.07
N ILE A 230 -0.57 -20.85 1.17
CA ILE A 230 0.31 -20.74 2.33
C ILE A 230 1.12 -22.03 2.51
N ARG A 231 0.47 -23.21 2.47
CA ARG A 231 1.17 -24.49 2.55
C ARG A 231 2.20 -24.68 1.42
N ALA A 232 1.82 -24.39 0.17
CA ALA A 232 2.71 -24.49 -0.97
C ALA A 232 3.91 -23.52 -0.94
N ILE A 233 3.84 -22.47 -0.12
CA ILE A 233 5.00 -21.60 0.14
C ILE A 233 5.88 -22.22 1.24
N HIS A 234 5.30 -22.94 2.20
CA HIS A 234 6.03 -23.56 3.31
C HIS A 234 6.78 -24.84 2.92
N ASP A 235 6.22 -25.60 1.99
CA ASP A 235 6.75 -26.87 1.48
C ASP A 235 7.86 -26.63 0.43
#